data_AF-A0A950LDA0-F1
#
_entry.id   AF-A0A950LDA0-F1
#
_cell.length_a   1.000
_cell.length_b   1.000
_cell.length_c   1.000
_cell.angle_alpha   90.00
_cell.angle_beta   90.00
_cell.angle_gamma   90.00
#
_symmetry.space_group_name_H-M   'P 1'
#
loop_
_entity.id
_entity.type
_entity.pdbx_description
1 polymer ?
#
loop_
_entity_poly.entity_id
_entity_poly.type
_entity_poly.pdbx_seq_one_letter_code
_entity_poly.pdbx_strand_id
1 'polypeptide(L)'
;MTSSRYATRLFAARPISTAERLLPVLGWLPNYRRNWLLPDVLAGLAVWAVMVPEGMAYAGILGVPPIMGLYTLVPPLIAYALLGTSRLLVVGPDTATGLISALTVGAVAAQGTAEFNALTSALAILIGFFFL
;
A
#
# COMPACT_ATOMS: atom_id res chain seq x y z
N MET A 1 39.19 32.40 -27.64
CA MET A 1 37.88 32.99 -27.26
C MET A 1 36.77 32.29 -28.03
N THR A 2 36.35 31.08 -27.66
CA THR A 2 35.19 30.38 -28.28
C THR A 2 34.76 29.20 -27.41
N SER A 3 34.14 29.47 -26.25
CA SER A 3 33.47 28.44 -25.46
C SER A 3 32.32 29.07 -24.67
N SER A 4 31.15 29.22 -25.29
CA SER A 4 29.94 29.67 -24.58
C SER A 4 28.67 29.42 -25.40
N ARG A 5 28.39 28.16 -25.81
CA ARG A 5 27.08 27.81 -26.41
C ARG A 5 26.51 26.45 -26.01
N TYR A 6 27.00 25.82 -24.94
CA TYR A 6 26.51 24.50 -24.50
C TYR A 6 25.78 24.47 -23.15
N ALA A 7 25.63 25.60 -22.45
CA ALA A 7 25.14 25.60 -21.06
C ALA A 7 23.64 25.91 -20.86
N THR A 8 22.86 26.18 -21.92
CA THR A 8 21.50 26.76 -21.76
C THR A 8 20.38 25.81 -22.16
N ARG A 9 20.48 24.53 -21.79
CA ARG A 9 19.32 23.62 -21.67
C ARG A 9 19.33 22.92 -20.30
N LEU A 10 19.69 23.66 -19.26
CA LEU A 10 19.51 23.24 -17.88
C LEU A 10 18.01 23.09 -17.63
N PHE A 11 17.55 21.85 -17.60
CA PHE A 11 16.37 21.33 -16.90
C PHE A 11 15.30 22.37 -16.56
N ALA A 12 14.51 22.81 -17.55
CA ALA A 12 13.19 23.36 -17.25
C ALA A 12 12.32 22.20 -16.74
N ALA A 13 12.45 21.86 -15.46
CA ALA A 13 11.56 20.93 -14.80
C ALA A 13 10.15 21.50 -14.91
N ARG A 14 9.21 20.75 -15.52
CA ARG A 14 7.81 21.16 -15.52
C ARG A 14 7.34 21.30 -14.06
N PRO A 15 6.69 22.40 -13.68
CA PRO A 15 6.12 22.53 -12.36
C PRO A 15 5.07 21.43 -12.18
N ILE A 16 5.21 20.63 -11.12
CA ILE A 16 4.24 19.59 -10.76
C ILE A 16 2.94 20.29 -10.38
N SER A 17 1.84 19.91 -11.00
CA SER A 17 0.52 20.49 -10.70
C SER A 17 0.06 20.11 -9.30
N THR A 18 -0.77 20.94 -8.67
CA THR A 18 -1.39 20.61 -7.36
C THR A 18 -2.16 19.30 -7.42
N ALA A 19 -2.76 18.98 -8.58
CA ALA A 19 -3.45 17.72 -8.80
C ALA A 19 -2.50 16.51 -8.82
N GLU A 20 -1.32 16.61 -9.43
CA GLU A 20 -0.29 15.54 -9.40
C GLU A 20 0.37 15.38 -8.03
N ARG A 21 0.36 16.43 -7.19
CA ARG A 21 0.77 16.34 -5.79
C ARG A 21 -0.23 15.57 -4.92
N LEU A 22 -1.53 15.73 -5.18
CA LEU A 22 -2.61 15.07 -4.45
C LEU A 22 -2.89 13.65 -4.97
N LEU A 23 -2.76 13.44 -6.28
CA LEU A 23 -2.97 12.16 -6.96
C LEU A 23 -1.77 11.85 -7.88
N PRO A 24 -0.67 11.29 -7.33
CA PRO A 24 0.53 10.95 -8.09
C PRO A 24 0.27 10.08 -9.33
N VAL A 25 -0.81 9.30 -9.34
CA VAL A 25 -1.27 8.53 -10.51
C VAL A 25 -1.43 9.36 -11.77
N LEU A 26 -1.88 10.61 -11.65
CA LEU A 26 -2.05 11.50 -12.79
C LEU A 26 -0.71 11.86 -13.45
N GLY A 27 0.40 11.81 -12.71
CA GLY A 27 1.74 12.07 -13.24
C GLY A 27 2.36 10.85 -13.91
N TRP A 28 2.24 9.66 -13.31
CA TRP A 28 2.93 8.47 -13.83
C TRP A 28 2.12 7.72 -14.90
N LEU A 29 0.79 7.67 -14.80
CA LEU A 29 -0.06 6.87 -15.69
C LEU A 29 0.02 7.32 -17.16
N PRO A 30 0.02 8.63 -17.50
CA PRO A 30 0.18 9.08 -18.88
C PRO A 30 1.57 8.76 -19.47
N ASN A 31 2.58 8.62 -18.61
CA ASN A 31 3.95 8.31 -18.99
C ASN A 31 4.24 6.79 -18.97
N TYR A 32 3.23 5.97 -18.70
CA TYR A 32 3.37 4.52 -18.61
C TYR A 32 3.56 3.91 -20.00
N ARG A 33 4.62 3.13 -20.16
CA ARG A 33 4.94 2.49 -21.44
C ARG A 33 4.34 1.10 -21.49
N ARG A 34 3.68 0.76 -22.60
CA ARG A 34 3.01 -0.54 -22.79
C ARG A 34 3.95 -1.75 -22.67
N ASN A 35 5.24 -1.55 -22.98
CA ASN A 35 6.25 -2.61 -22.84
C ASN A 35 6.58 -2.95 -21.37
N TRP A 36 6.18 -2.14 -20.40
CA TRP A 36 6.29 -2.45 -18.97
C TRP A 36 5.15 -3.32 -18.44
N LEU A 37 4.03 -3.39 -19.16
CA LEU A 37 2.83 -4.10 -18.70
C LEU A 37 3.09 -5.57 -18.37
N LEU A 38 3.77 -6.28 -19.26
CA LEU A 38 4.04 -7.71 -19.06
C LEU A 38 5.02 -7.94 -17.89
N PRO A 39 6.18 -7.27 -17.80
CA PRO A 39 7.04 -7.33 -16.63
C PRO A 39 6.32 -6.99 -15.31
N ASP A 40 5.50 -5.93 -15.30
CA ASP A 40 4.79 -5.48 -14.09
C ASP A 40 3.71 -6.47 -13.64
N VAL A 41 2.98 -7.09 -14.58
CA VAL A 41 2.01 -8.14 -14.27
C VAL A 41 2.70 -9.37 -13.70
N LEU A 42 3.82 -9.80 -14.29
CA LEU A 42 4.58 -10.95 -13.77
C LEU A 42 5.16 -10.67 -12.38
N ALA A 43 5.69 -9.47 -12.16
CA ALA A 43 6.15 -9.04 -10.85
C ALA A 43 5.01 -8.98 -9.82
N GLY A 44 3.85 -8.44 -10.22
CA GLY A 44 2.66 -8.39 -9.37
C GLY A 44 2.15 -9.78 -8.99
N LEU A 45 2.14 -10.74 -9.93
CA LEU A 45 1.79 -12.13 -9.65
C LEU A 45 2.79 -12.80 -8.71
N ALA A 46 4.09 -12.54 -8.87
CA ALA A 46 5.11 -13.07 -7.98
C ALA A 46 4.95 -12.52 -6.54
N VAL A 47 4.72 -11.22 -6.39
CA VAL A 47 4.44 -10.60 -5.09
C VAL A 47 3.15 -11.16 -4.48
N TRP A 48 2.09 -11.28 -5.28
CA TRP A 48 0.81 -11.84 -4.84
C TRP A 48 0.94 -13.28 -4.32
N ALA A 49 1.72 -14.11 -5.02
CA ALA A 49 1.96 -15.50 -4.60
C ALA A 49 2.62 -15.61 -3.21
N VAL A 50 3.39 -14.59 -2.80
CA VAL A 50 4.00 -14.51 -1.46
C VAL A 50 3.04 -13.89 -0.44
N MET A 51 2.35 -12.81 -0.80
CA MET A 51 1.46 -12.09 0.12
C MET A 51 0.25 -12.90 0.58
N VAL A 52 -0.29 -13.78 -0.28
CA VAL A 52 -1.46 -14.61 0.06
C VAL A 52 -1.18 -15.55 1.25
N PRO A 53 -0.17 -16.44 1.21
CA PRO A 53 0.13 -17.30 2.35
C PRO A 53 0.64 -16.49 3.56
N GLU A 54 1.40 -15.41 3.34
CA GLU A 54 1.90 -14.54 4.40
C GLU A 54 0.75 -13.90 5.19
N GLY A 55 -0.21 -13.26 4.51
CA GLY A 55 -1.35 -12.62 5.16
C GLY A 55 -2.25 -13.61 5.91
N MET A 56 -2.43 -14.82 5.36
CA MET A 56 -3.16 -15.89 6.03
C MET A 56 -2.44 -16.38 7.30
N ALA A 57 -1.11 -16.51 7.26
CA ALA A 57 -0.31 -16.90 8.41
C ALA A 57 -0.35 -15.83 9.51
N TYR A 58 -0.21 -14.55 9.15
CA TYR A 58 -0.30 -13.45 10.11
C TYR A 58 -1.68 -13.36 10.75
N ALA A 59 -2.76 -13.47 9.97
CA ALA A 59 -4.12 -13.52 10.52
C ALA A 59 -4.27 -14.59 11.62
N GLY A 60 -3.70 -15.78 11.40
CA GLY A 60 -3.68 -16.85 12.40
C GLY A 60 -2.92 -16.48 13.68
N ILE A 61 -1.79 -15.78 13.57
CA ILE A 61 -1.02 -15.29 14.74
C ILE A 61 -1.82 -14.26 15.54
N LEU A 62 -2.65 -13.46 14.85
CA LEU A 62 -3.45 -12.39 15.45
C LEU A 62 -4.78 -12.87 16.06
N GLY A 63 -5.10 -14.16 15.95
CA GLY A 63 -6.33 -14.74 16.50
C GLY A 63 -7.59 -14.45 15.69
N VAL A 64 -7.46 -14.05 14.41
CA VAL A 64 -8.57 -13.85 13.46
C VAL A 64 -8.59 -14.94 12.39
N PRO A 65 -9.76 -15.20 11.75
CA PRO A 65 -9.83 -16.13 10.62
C PRO A 65 -8.85 -15.78 9.48
N PRO A 66 -8.18 -16.76 8.85
CA PRO A 66 -7.20 -16.51 7.78
C PRO A 66 -7.71 -15.66 6.61
N ILE A 67 -9.01 -15.76 6.31
CA ILE A 67 -9.65 -14.99 5.25
C ILE A 67 -9.59 -13.46 5.50
N MET A 68 -9.54 -13.03 6.77
CA MET A 68 -9.42 -11.62 7.10
C MET A 68 -8.04 -11.06 6.72
N GLY A 69 -6.99 -11.88 6.73
CA GLY A 69 -5.67 -11.51 6.23
C GLY A 69 -5.65 -11.28 4.71
N LEU A 70 -6.56 -11.91 3.96
CA LEU A 70 -6.68 -11.67 2.51
C LEU A 70 -7.41 -10.36 2.21
N TYR A 71 -8.38 -9.99 3.06
CA TYR A 71 -9.11 -8.73 2.92
C TYR A 71 -8.22 -7.49 3.11
N THR A 72 -7.12 -7.61 3.85
CA THR A 72 -6.17 -6.51 4.06
C THR A 72 -5.18 -6.32 2.92
N LEU A 73 -5.08 -7.25 1.96
CA LEU A 73 -4.11 -7.15 0.86
C LEU A 73 -4.55 -6.14 -0.22
N VAL A 74 -5.80 -6.23 -0.69
CA VAL A 74 -6.24 -5.51 -1.90
C VAL A 74 -6.44 -4.01 -1.69
N PRO A 75 -7.16 -3.55 -0.65
CA PRO A 75 -7.43 -2.11 -0.48
C PRO A 75 -6.17 -1.23 -0.39
N PRO A 76 -5.14 -1.56 0.41
CA PRO A 76 -3.95 -0.71 0.51
C PRO A 76 -3.11 -0.73 -0.77
N LEU A 77 -3.10 -1.83 -1.54
CA LEU A 77 -2.42 -1.86 -2.84
C LEU A 77 -3.07 -0.91 -3.84
N ILE A 78 -4.42 -0.87 -3.89
CA ILE A 78 -5.15 0.08 -4.73
C ILE A 78 -4.91 1.51 -4.26
N ALA A 79 -5.03 1.77 -2.95
CA ALA A 79 -4.77 3.09 -2.38
C ALA A 79 -3.34 3.56 -2.68
N TYR A 80 -2.35 2.67 -2.56
CA TYR A 80 -0.95 2.97 -2.84
C TYR A 80 -0.70 3.21 -4.33
N ALA A 81 -1.34 2.47 -5.24
CA ALA A 81 -1.21 2.71 -6.67
C ALA A 81 -1.71 4.12 -7.07
N LEU A 82 -2.71 4.64 -6.36
CA LEU A 82 -3.32 5.94 -6.61
C LEU A 82 -2.58 7.11 -5.93
N LEU A 83 -2.22 6.91 -4.66
CA LEU A 83 -1.70 7.95 -3.75
C LEU A 83 -0.18 7.85 -3.49
N GLY A 84 0.44 6.72 -3.88
CA GLY A 84 1.84 6.43 -3.61
C GLY A 84 2.77 7.36 -4.36
N THR A 85 3.71 7.95 -3.63
CA THR A 85 4.73 8.86 -4.17
C THR A 85 6.03 8.14 -4.52
N SER A 86 6.23 6.91 -4.03
CA SER A 86 7.41 6.09 -4.29
C SER A 86 7.07 4.89 -5.16
N ARG A 87 7.99 4.51 -6.04
CA ARG A 87 7.84 3.35 -6.92
C ARG A 87 8.39 2.05 -6.32
N LEU A 88 9.10 2.15 -5.20
CA LEU A 88 9.83 1.03 -4.60
C LEU A 88 9.30 0.63 -3.22
N LEU A 89 8.37 1.40 -2.65
CA LEU A 89 7.82 1.08 -1.34
C LEU A 89 6.68 0.09 -1.51
N VAL A 90 6.79 -1.02 -0.79
CA VAL A 90 5.81 -2.10 -0.74
C VAL A 90 4.91 -1.84 0.47
N VAL A 91 3.61 -1.76 0.24
CA VAL A 91 2.61 -1.71 1.29
C VAL A 91 2.01 -3.10 1.44
N GLY A 92 1.90 -3.57 2.68
CA GLY A 92 1.39 -4.91 2.95
C GLY A 92 0.95 -5.06 4.41
N PRO A 93 0.42 -6.24 4.75
CA PRO A 93 0.07 -6.58 6.12
C PRO A 93 1.33 -6.63 6.97
N ASP A 94 1.30 -5.98 8.13
CA ASP A 94 2.39 -5.96 9.09
C ASP A 94 1.98 -6.66 10.39
N THR A 95 2.82 -7.55 10.88
CA THR A 95 2.55 -8.30 12.11
C THR A 95 2.65 -7.43 13.37
N ALA A 96 3.53 -6.43 13.39
CA ALA A 96 3.74 -5.62 14.60
C ALA A 96 2.51 -4.79 14.94
N THR A 97 1.97 -4.05 13.97
CA THR A 97 0.71 -3.30 14.10
C THR A 97 -0.49 -4.23 14.35
N GLY A 98 -0.51 -5.40 13.70
CA GLY A 98 -1.51 -6.43 13.93
C GLY A 98 -1.54 -6.92 15.38
N LEU A 99 -0.37 -7.19 15.98
CA LEU A 99 -0.28 -7.64 17.37
C LEU A 99 -0.77 -6.57 18.35
N ILE A 100 -0.45 -5.30 18.09
CA ILE A 100 -0.96 -4.19 18.90
C ILE A 100 -2.49 -4.15 18.83
N SER A 101 -3.07 -4.30 17.64
CA SER A 101 -4.53 -4.41 17.47
C SER A 101 -5.11 -5.59 18.24
N ALA A 102 -4.52 -6.78 18.09
CA ALA A 102 -5.00 -8.00 18.75
C ALA A 102 -4.92 -7.90 20.29
N LEU A 103 -3.88 -7.28 20.84
CA LEU A 103 -3.74 -7.03 22.28
C LEU A 103 -4.74 -5.98 22.77
N THR A 104 -4.96 -4.91 22.00
CA THR A 104 -5.89 -3.84 22.34
C THR A 104 -7.33 -4.33 22.38
N VAL A 105 -7.75 -5.06 21.34
CA VAL A 105 -9.10 -5.63 21.26
C VAL A 105 -9.23 -6.82 22.21
N GLY A 106 -8.16 -7.59 22.41
CA GLY A 106 -8.11 -8.72 23.34
C GLY A 106 -8.36 -8.34 24.80
N ALA A 107 -8.16 -7.07 25.16
CA ALA A 107 -8.49 -6.55 26.49
C ALA A 107 -9.99 -6.39 26.76
N VAL A 108 -10.82 -6.36 25.70
CA VAL A 108 -12.27 -6.11 25.79
C VAL A 108 -13.14 -7.20 25.14
N ALA A 109 -12.57 -8.01 24.24
CA ALA A 109 -13.25 -9.13 23.60
C ALA A 109 -12.32 -10.34 23.46
N ALA A 110 -12.85 -11.55 23.65
CA ALA A 110 -12.09 -12.78 23.55
C ALA A 110 -11.77 -13.14 22.08
N GLN A 111 -10.53 -13.56 21.80
CA GLN A 111 -10.11 -14.03 20.47
C GLN A 111 -10.98 -15.19 19.97
N GLY A 112 -11.16 -15.30 18.65
CA GLY A 112 -11.99 -16.32 18.02
C GLY A 112 -13.51 -16.05 18.08
N THR A 113 -13.95 -14.97 18.73
CA THR A 113 -15.35 -14.53 18.72
C THR A 113 -15.67 -13.64 17.53
N ALA A 114 -16.95 -13.59 17.13
CA ALA A 114 -17.40 -12.65 16.10
C ALA A 114 -17.21 -11.18 16.51
N GLU A 115 -17.35 -10.89 17.80
CA GLU A 115 -17.14 -9.56 18.38
C GLU A 115 -15.68 -9.10 18.23
N PHE A 116 -14.70 -9.96 18.54
CA PHE A 116 -13.29 -9.66 18.37
C PHE A 116 -12.93 -9.32 16.91
N ASN A 117 -13.49 -10.08 15.96
CA ASN A 117 -13.29 -9.83 14.53
C ASN A 117 -13.88 -8.48 14.10
N ALA A 118 -15.08 -8.14 14.60
CA ALA A 118 -15.74 -6.89 14.31
C ALA A 118 -14.97 -5.68 14.90
N LEU A 119 -14.55 -5.77 16.16
CA LEU A 119 -13.81 -4.71 16.83
C LEU A 119 -12.43 -4.49 16.22
N THR A 120 -11.70 -5.54 15.86
CA THR A 120 -10.42 -5.44 15.14
C THR A 120 -10.58 -4.74 13.79
N SER A 121 -11.63 -5.09 13.05
CA SER A 121 -11.94 -4.44 11.77
C SER A 121 -12.33 -2.97 11.94
N ALA A 122 -13.15 -2.66 12.95
CA ALA A 122 -13.54 -1.29 13.27
C ALA A 122 -12.33 -0.44 13.68
N LEU A 123 -11.44 -0.98 14.52
CA LEU A 123 -10.21 -0.31 14.92
C LEU A 123 -9.33 0.01 13.70
N ALA A 124 -9.15 -0.94 12.78
CA ALA A 124 -8.39 -0.71 11.55
C ALA A 124 -8.97 0.42 10.70
N ILE A 125 -10.30 0.48 10.56
CA ILE A 125 -10.99 1.54 9.81
C ILE A 125 -10.82 2.90 10.51
N LEU A 126 -10.97 2.95 11.84
CA LEU A 126 -10.80 4.19 12.62
C LEU A 126 -9.38 4.73 12.51
N ILE A 127 -8.37 3.86 12.60
CA ILE A 127 -6.97 4.22 12.42
C ILE A 127 -6.75 4.77 11.00
N GLY A 128 -7.26 4.06 9.98
CA GLY A 128 -7.17 4.52 8.59
C GLY A 128 -7.79 5.91 8.38
N PHE A 129 -8.94 6.17 8.98
CA PHE A 129 -9.59 7.48 8.94
C PHE A 129 -8.80 8.56 9.69
N PHE A 130 -8.16 8.22 10.82
CA PHE A 130 -7.38 9.16 11.62
C PHE A 130 -6.10 9.63 10.90
N PHE A 131 -5.49 8.77 10.08
CA PHE A 131 -4.24 9.05 9.37
C PHE A 131 -4.42 9.59 7.94
N LEU A 132 -5.66 9.68 7.44
CA LEU A 132 -6.01 10.34 6.18
C LEU A 132 -6.01 11.86 6.33
#